data_AF-A0A965SMZ0-F1
#
_entry.id   AF-A0A965SMZ0-F1
#
_cell.length_a   1.000
_cell.length_b   1.000
_cell.length_c   1.000
_cell.angle_alpha   90.00
_cell.angle_beta   90.00
_cell.angle_gamma   90.00
#
_symmetry.space_group_name_H-M   'P 1'
#
loop_
_entity.id
_entity.type
_entity.pdbx_description
1 polymer ?
#
loop_
_entity_poly.entity_id
_entity_poly.type
_entity_poly.pdbx_seq_one_letter_code
_entity_poly.pdbx_strand_id
1 'polypeptide(L)'
;MLIHMKIINQIIKVCIPLVSILTFQACDRRDYVTWQCIVESSPASKITMILEGPTLKMDQTTFKYCGSIGPNSYFDKVCQTSPNNALITFNQTQGKLVMNQQVFQCQSL
;
A
#
# COMPACT_ATOMS: atom_id res chain seq x y z
N MET A 1 -1.00 22.02 -54.27
CA MET A 1 -0.42 22.34 -52.95
C MET A 1 -1.45 22.59 -51.84
N LEU A 2 -2.68 23.02 -52.13
CA LEU A 2 -3.72 23.28 -51.11
C LEU A 2 -4.42 22.03 -50.51
N ILE A 3 -4.46 20.91 -51.26
CA ILE A 3 -5.21 19.69 -50.86
C ILE A 3 -4.44 18.88 -49.81
N HIS A 4 -3.10 18.82 -49.92
CA HIS A 4 -2.23 18.13 -48.96
C HIS A 4 -2.25 18.80 -47.56
N MET A 5 -2.32 20.13 -47.49
CA MET A 5 -2.39 20.86 -46.21
C MET A 5 -3.69 20.61 -45.42
N LYS A 6 -4.83 20.41 -46.10
CA LYS A 6 -6.11 20.12 -45.44
C LYS A 6 -6.18 18.72 -44.85
N ILE A 7 -5.60 17.74 -45.54
CA ILE A 7 -5.54 16.34 -45.09
C ILE A 7 -4.62 16.20 -43.87
N ILE A 8 -3.46 16.85 -43.89
CA ILE A 8 -2.52 16.87 -42.76
C ILE A 8 -3.15 17.52 -41.52
N ASN A 9 -3.88 18.63 -41.68
CA ASN A 9 -4.54 19.31 -40.56
C ASN A 9 -5.71 18.49 -39.96
N GLN A 10 -6.43 17.70 -40.77
CA GLN A 10 -7.46 16.79 -40.26
C GLN A 10 -6.86 15.59 -39.51
N ILE A 11 -5.76 15.01 -40.01
CA ILE A 11 -5.07 13.89 -39.35
C ILE A 11 -4.50 14.35 -37.99
N ILE A 12 -3.93 15.56 -37.92
CA ILE A 12 -3.40 16.17 -36.68
C ILE A 12 -4.53 16.39 -35.65
N LYS A 13 -5.71 16.85 -36.07
CA LYS A 13 -6.84 17.10 -35.16
C LYS A 13 -7.49 15.82 -34.60
N VAL A 14 -7.43 14.71 -35.34
CA VAL A 14 -8.07 13.44 -34.96
C VAL A 14 -7.09 12.51 -34.23
N CYS A 15 -5.81 12.46 -34.62
CA CYS A 15 -4.84 11.55 -34.00
C CYS A 15 -4.29 12.06 -32.66
N ILE A 16 -4.16 13.38 -32.45
CA ILE A 16 -3.62 13.93 -31.20
C ILE A 16 -4.48 13.61 -29.97
N PRO A 17 -5.83 13.72 -29.98
CA PRO A 17 -6.63 13.34 -28.81
C PRO A 17 -6.71 11.82 -28.59
N LEU A 18 -6.48 11.00 -29.62
CA LEU A 18 -6.58 9.55 -29.53
C LEU A 18 -5.38 8.92 -28.81
N VAL A 19 -4.19 9.53 -28.92
CA VAL A 19 -2.96 9.04 -28.28
C VAL A 19 -2.94 9.35 -26.77
N SER A 20 -3.65 10.38 -26.31
CA SER A 20 -3.67 10.78 -24.89
C SER A 20 -4.42 9.82 -23.95
N ILE A 21 -5.20 8.89 -24.48
CA ILE A 21 -6.04 7.97 -23.67
C ILE A 21 -5.28 6.68 -23.29
N LEU A 22 -4.16 6.37 -23.95
CA LEU A 22 -3.44 5.11 -23.76
C LEU A 22 -2.39 5.12 -22.63
N THR A 23 -2.19 6.25 -21.93
CA THR A 23 -1.12 6.37 -20.92
C THR A 23 -1.61 6.35 -19.47
N PHE A 24 -2.90 6.19 -19.19
CA PHE A 24 -3.36 5.87 -17.83
C PHE A 24 -3.27 4.36 -17.57
N GLN A 25 -2.05 3.83 -17.61
CA GLN A 25 -1.76 2.60 -16.91
C GLN A 25 -1.82 2.97 -15.42
N ALA A 26 -2.98 2.75 -14.79
CA ALA A 26 -3.09 2.87 -13.34
C ALA A 26 -1.98 1.99 -12.74
N CYS A 27 -1.02 2.61 -12.08
CA CYS A 27 0.05 1.93 -11.37
C CYS A 27 -0.57 1.30 -10.12
N ASP A 28 -1.32 0.22 -10.30
CA ASP A 28 -1.81 -0.60 -9.20
C ASP A 28 -0.65 -1.51 -8.78
N ARG A 29 0.37 -0.90 -8.19
CA ARG A 29 1.42 -1.64 -7.47
C ARG A 29 0.74 -2.23 -6.25
N ARG A 30 0.26 -3.47 -6.40
CA ARG A 30 -0.04 -4.34 -5.27
C ARG A 30 1.29 -4.69 -4.62
N ASP A 31 1.77 -3.78 -3.78
CA ASP A 31 2.99 -3.98 -3.01
C ASP A 31 2.75 -5.17 -2.07
N TYR A 32 3.53 -6.23 -2.30
CA TYR A 32 3.57 -7.44 -1.48
C TYR A 32 4.92 -7.47 -0.76
N VAL A 33 4.91 -7.39 0.56
CA VAL A 33 6.13 -7.46 1.38
C VAL A 33 5.88 -8.38 2.57
N THR A 34 6.76 -9.35 2.75
CA THR A 34 6.72 -10.25 3.91
C THR A 34 7.70 -9.75 4.97
N TRP A 35 7.31 -9.84 6.23
CA TRP A 35 8.10 -9.43 7.37
C TRP A 35 8.16 -10.57 8.39
N GLN A 36 9.34 -10.80 8.94
CA GLN A 36 9.52 -11.64 10.11
C GLN A 36 9.54 -10.74 11.34
N CYS A 37 8.55 -10.89 12.21
CA CYS A 37 8.42 -10.12 13.44
C CYS A 37 8.76 -11.00 14.66
N ILE A 38 9.44 -10.40 15.63
CA ILE A 38 9.90 -11.03 16.87
C ILE A 38 9.37 -10.21 18.04
N VAL A 39 8.75 -10.85 19.02
CA VAL A 39 8.29 -10.16 20.24
C VAL A 39 9.49 -9.65 21.03
N GLU A 40 9.55 -8.37 21.36
CA GLU A 40 10.68 -7.79 22.12
C GLU A 40 10.86 -8.45 23.49
N SER A 41 9.75 -8.79 24.18
CA SER A 41 9.78 -9.41 25.50
C SER A 41 10.02 -10.92 25.49
N SER A 42 9.93 -11.58 24.33
CA SER A 42 10.10 -13.03 24.18
C SER A 42 10.65 -13.36 22.79
N PRO A 43 11.98 -13.27 22.59
CA PRO A 43 12.60 -13.42 21.27
C PRO A 43 12.47 -14.82 20.66
N ALA A 44 12.01 -15.81 21.43
CA ALA A 44 11.68 -17.15 20.93
C ALA A 44 10.39 -17.16 20.08
N SER A 45 9.52 -16.16 20.24
CA SER A 45 8.23 -16.07 19.55
C SER A 45 8.37 -15.26 18.25
N LYS A 46 8.33 -15.98 17.12
CA LYS A 46 8.41 -15.42 15.77
C LYS A 46 7.03 -15.48 15.11
N ILE A 47 6.62 -14.39 14.48
CA ILE A 47 5.40 -14.32 13.66
C ILE A 47 5.71 -13.79 12.27
N THR A 48 5.02 -14.31 11.27
CA THR A 48 5.12 -13.82 9.89
C THR A 48 4.00 -12.84 9.63
N MET A 49 4.36 -11.64 9.17
CA MET A 49 3.43 -10.61 8.76
C MET A 49 3.55 -10.38 7.25
N ILE A 50 2.44 -10.24 6.55
CA ILE A 50 2.43 -9.91 5.13
C ILE A 50 1.67 -8.60 4.95
N LEU A 51 2.31 -7.63 4.31
CA LEU A 51 1.64 -6.46 3.75
C LEU A 51 1.34 -6.74 2.29
N GLU A 52 0.06 -6.65 1.92
CA GLU A 52 -0.41 -6.84 0.55
C GLU A 52 -1.44 -5.75 0.22
N GLY A 53 -0.99 -4.74 -0.52
CA GLY A 53 -1.80 -3.55 -0.81
C GLY A 53 -2.34 -2.89 0.46
N PRO A 54 -3.67 -2.66 0.60
CA PRO A 54 -4.27 -2.05 1.78
C PRO A 54 -4.52 -3.03 2.93
N THR A 55 -3.85 -4.20 2.93
CA THR A 55 -4.10 -5.24 3.93
C THR A 55 -2.83 -5.67 4.65
N LEU A 56 -3.00 -6.04 5.92
CA LEU A 56 -1.99 -6.68 6.75
C LEU A 56 -2.51 -8.07 7.12
N LYS A 57 -1.74 -9.11 6.88
CA LYS A 57 -2.08 -10.51 7.20
C LYS A 57 -1.12 -11.07 8.24
N MET A 58 -1.65 -11.71 9.27
CA MET A 58 -0.89 -12.27 10.39
C MET A 58 -1.71 -13.37 11.08
N ASP A 59 -1.08 -14.51 11.39
CA ASP A 59 -1.71 -15.64 12.10
C ASP A 59 -3.14 -15.96 11.61
N GLN A 60 -3.29 -16.06 10.28
CA GLN A 60 -4.56 -16.29 9.56
C GLN A 60 -5.60 -15.16 9.62
N THR A 61 -5.32 -14.07 10.32
CA THR A 61 -6.17 -12.88 10.37
C THR A 61 -5.75 -11.87 9.31
N THR A 62 -6.73 -11.25 8.66
CA THR A 62 -6.50 -10.11 7.75
C THR A 62 -7.07 -8.84 8.38
N PHE A 63 -6.26 -7.78 8.38
CA PHE A 63 -6.60 -6.45 8.86
C PHE A 63 -6.59 -5.48 7.69
N LYS A 64 -7.48 -4.50 7.74
CA LYS A 64 -7.64 -3.45 6.73
C LYS A 64 -6.83 -2.24 7.16
N TYR A 65 -6.20 -1.58 6.19
CA TYR A 65 -5.60 -0.27 6.39
C TYR A 65 -6.67 0.77 6.71
N CYS A 66 -6.47 1.50 7.81
CA CYS A 66 -7.41 2.49 8.32
C CYS A 66 -6.87 3.93 8.27
N GLY A 67 -5.67 4.12 7.74
CA GLY A 67 -5.02 5.43 7.62
C GLY A 67 -3.60 5.44 8.18
N SER A 68 -2.97 6.60 8.12
CA SER A 68 -1.63 6.84 8.62
C SER A 68 -1.51 8.20 9.30
N ILE A 69 -0.60 8.29 10.27
CA ILE A 69 -0.18 9.53 10.90
C ILE A 69 1.35 9.51 10.91
N GLY A 70 1.95 10.34 10.07
CA GLY A 70 3.40 10.31 9.85
C GLY A 70 3.86 8.94 9.36
N PRO A 71 4.89 8.33 9.97
CA PRO A 71 5.43 7.03 9.54
C PRO A 71 4.61 5.82 10.03
N ASN A 72 3.56 6.05 10.83
CA ASN A 72 2.76 4.99 11.42
C ASN A 72 1.51 4.73 10.58
N SER A 73 1.35 3.48 10.15
CA SER A 73 0.17 2.96 9.49
C SER A 73 -0.69 2.19 10.48
N TYR A 74 -2.01 2.39 10.43
CA TYR A 74 -2.97 1.81 11.37
C TYR A 74 -3.81 0.75 10.68
N PHE A 75 -4.01 -0.39 11.34
CA PHE A 75 -4.76 -1.52 10.80
C PHE A 75 -5.76 -2.08 11.81
N ASP A 76 -6.93 -2.45 11.32
CA ASP A 76 -7.99 -3.05 12.13
C ASP A 76 -8.90 -3.95 11.27
N LYS A 77 -9.70 -4.82 11.90
CA LYS A 77 -10.74 -5.60 11.20
C LYS A 77 -11.86 -4.69 10.70
N VAL A 78 -12.19 -3.68 11.50
CA VAL A 78 -13.15 -2.60 11.20
C VAL A 78 -12.53 -1.29 11.64
N CYS A 79 -12.41 -0.32 10.73
CA CYS A 79 -11.75 0.93 11.03
C CYS A 79 -12.51 1.75 12.07
N GLN A 80 -11.80 2.12 13.13
CA GLN A 80 -12.31 2.98 14.19
C GLN A 80 -12.33 4.44 13.74
N THR A 81 -13.10 5.27 14.43
CA THR A 81 -13.16 6.73 14.17
C THR A 81 -11.86 7.47 14.53
N SER A 82 -11.01 6.86 15.36
CA SER A 82 -9.72 7.42 15.79
C SER A 82 -8.59 6.39 15.60
N PRO A 83 -7.45 6.77 14.96
CA PRO A 83 -6.31 5.89 14.77
C PRO A 83 -5.68 5.37 16.06
N ASN A 84 -5.80 6.13 17.17
CA ASN A 84 -5.27 5.73 18.48
C ASN A 84 -5.96 4.47 19.05
N ASN A 85 -7.13 4.11 18.53
CA ASN A 85 -7.89 2.94 18.95
C ASN A 85 -7.68 1.74 18.01
N ALA A 86 -6.84 1.86 16.98
CA ALA A 86 -6.58 0.77 16.06
C ALA A 86 -5.86 -0.38 16.77
N LEU A 87 -6.28 -1.60 16.46
CA LEU A 87 -5.69 -2.81 17.03
C LEU A 87 -4.20 -2.96 16.73
N ILE A 88 -3.78 -2.52 15.54
CA ILE A 88 -2.41 -2.65 15.04
C ILE A 88 -1.90 -1.29 14.58
N THR A 89 -0.69 -0.95 15.02
CA THR A 89 0.11 0.16 14.48
C THR A 89 1.42 -0.39 13.95
N PHE A 90 1.76 -0.08 12.70
CA PHE A 90 2.99 -0.51 12.07
C PHE A 90 3.79 0.68 11.53
N ASN A 91 5.05 0.78 11.95
CA ASN A 91 6.02 1.73 11.42
C ASN A 91 6.99 0.98 10.49
N GLN A 92 6.80 1.14 9.19
CA GLN A 92 7.60 0.44 8.18
C GLN A 92 9.08 0.86 8.23
N THR A 93 9.34 2.16 8.47
CA THR A 93 10.70 2.72 8.49
C THR A 93 11.53 2.18 9.64
N GLN A 94 10.92 1.95 10.79
CA GLN A 94 11.57 1.41 11.97
C GLN A 94 11.45 -0.11 12.09
N GLY A 95 10.65 -0.76 11.23
CA GLY A 95 10.30 -2.16 11.39
C GLY A 95 9.57 -2.44 12.71
N LYS A 96 8.84 -1.47 13.28
CA LYS A 96 8.21 -1.62 14.59
C LYS A 96 6.72 -1.87 14.45
N LEU A 97 6.25 -2.99 14.98
CA LEU A 97 4.83 -3.34 15.03
C LEU A 97 4.35 -3.31 16.49
N VAL A 98 3.20 -2.69 16.73
CA VAL A 98 2.50 -2.71 18.01
C VAL A 98 1.14 -3.35 17.80
N MET A 99 0.86 -4.43 18.52
CA MET A 99 -0.42 -5.15 18.48
C MET A 99 -0.77 -5.63 19.88
N ASN A 100 -1.99 -5.37 20.35
CA ASN A 100 -2.45 -5.78 21.69
C ASN A 100 -1.46 -5.42 22.82
N GLN A 101 -0.91 -4.20 22.79
CA GLN A 101 0.09 -3.70 23.75
C GLN A 101 1.45 -4.43 23.72
N GLN A 102 1.64 -5.41 22.83
CA GLN A 102 2.93 -6.04 22.58
C GLN A 102 3.68 -5.31 21.47
N VAL A 103 4.99 -5.19 21.65
CA VAL A 103 5.89 -4.61 20.66
C VAL A 103 6.68 -5.71 19.98
N PHE A 104 6.71 -5.66 18.65
CA PHE A 104 7.47 -6.58 17.82
C PHE A 104 8.48 -5.81 16.97
N GLN A 105 9.67 -6.38 16.85
CA GLN A 105 10.70 -5.95 15.91
C GLN A 105 10.59 -6.80 14.66
N CYS A 106 10.37 -6.15 13.53
CA CYS A 106 10.07 -6.75 12.25
C CYS A 106 11.17 -6.45 11.24
N GLN A 107 11.63 -7.47 10.54
CA GLN A 107 12.56 -7.36 9.43
C GLN A 107 11.89 -7.84 8.15
N SER A 108 11.97 -7.04 7.09
CA SER A 108 11.51 -7.44 5.75
C SER A 108 12.31 -8.66 5.28
N LEU A 109 11.61 -9.61 4.67
CA LEU A 109 12.18 -10.79 4.00
C LEU A 109 12.31 -10.56 2.49
#